data_AF-A0A6C0DZB0-F1
#
_entry.id   AF-A0A6C0DZB0-F1
#
_cell.length_a   1.000
_cell.length_b   1.000
_cell.length_c   1.000
_cell.angle_alpha   90.00
_cell.angle_beta   90.00
_cell.angle_gamma   90.00
#
_symmetry.space_group_name_H-M   'P 1'
#
loop_
_entity.id
_entity.type
_entity.pdbx_description
1 polymer ?
#
loop_
_entity_poly.entity_id
_entity_poly.type
_entity_poly.pdbx_seq_one_letter_code
_entity_poly.pdbx_strand_id
1 'polypeptide(L)'
;MNTINYNEFMKNAIIAHSDMTMNYHNALEFFILHRGTHKGQMDMVTYYNKEKFLLFSAGFLQADKNDNYFFEYAPKRDCDIMDNIEIRPVNDKIKITYYIGGQQYDPQVVKEFIIVASPYHEFKIRITFLEKPTENCEFVIHSRNYIMEPELRKKLMVSRLITDSNIYYQGMCIKN
;
A
#
# COMPACT_ATOMS: atom_id res chain seq x y z
N MET A 1 -7.91 19.21 -16.77
CA MET A 1 -7.35 18.32 -15.73
C MET A 1 -8.51 17.89 -14.84
N ASN A 2 -8.85 16.60 -14.85
CA ASN A 2 -9.99 16.11 -14.07
C ASN A 2 -9.61 15.97 -12.60
N THR A 3 -10.51 16.39 -11.71
CA THR A 3 -10.39 16.14 -10.26
C THR A 3 -11.25 14.94 -9.91
N ILE A 4 -10.71 13.99 -9.17
CA ILE A 4 -11.40 12.77 -8.73
C ILE A 4 -11.41 12.79 -7.20
N ASN A 5 -12.58 12.59 -6.61
CA ASN A 5 -12.70 12.24 -5.19
C ASN A 5 -12.50 10.72 -5.06
N TYR A 6 -11.52 10.30 -4.27
CA TYR A 6 -11.17 8.88 -4.15
C TYR A 6 -12.29 8.03 -3.54
N ASN A 7 -12.94 8.52 -2.49
CA ASN A 7 -14.02 7.80 -1.83
C ASN A 7 -15.22 7.57 -2.75
N GLU A 8 -15.59 8.58 -3.55
CA GLU A 8 -16.62 8.44 -4.58
C GLU A 8 -16.20 7.48 -5.70
N PHE A 9 -14.95 7.58 -6.16
CA PHE A 9 -14.38 6.67 -7.15
C PHE A 9 -14.46 5.21 -6.69
N MET A 10 -13.99 4.90 -5.47
CA MET A 10 -14.01 3.55 -4.92
C MET A 10 -15.43 3.02 -4.74
N LYS A 11 -16.39 3.87 -4.36
CA LYS A 11 -17.80 3.50 -4.19
C LYS A 11 -18.48 3.12 -5.51
N ASN A 12 -18.08 3.76 -6.61
CA ASN A 12 -18.70 3.59 -7.92
C ASN A 12 -18.00 2.53 -8.79
N ALA A 13 -16.79 2.11 -8.42
CA ALA A 13 -16.04 1.11 -9.18
C ALA A 13 -16.63 -0.30 -9.03
N ILE A 14 -16.63 -1.06 -10.13
CA ILE A 14 -16.99 -2.47 -10.15
C ILE A 14 -15.75 -3.31 -9.83
N ILE A 15 -15.73 -3.88 -8.62
CA ILE A 15 -14.55 -4.57 -8.08
C ILE A 15 -14.88 -6.04 -7.79
N ALA A 16 -14.08 -6.96 -8.34
CA ALA A 16 -14.15 -8.38 -7.98
C ALA A 16 -13.02 -8.74 -6.99
N HIS A 17 -13.37 -9.42 -5.90
CA HIS A 17 -12.39 -9.90 -4.92
C HIS A 17 -12.00 -11.36 -5.18
N SER A 18 -10.72 -11.70 -4.98
CA SER A 18 -10.23 -13.08 -5.00
C SER A 18 -9.62 -13.45 -3.64
N ASP A 19 -10.21 -14.46 -2.99
CA ASP A 19 -9.69 -15.06 -1.76
C ASP A 19 -8.51 -16.02 -2.03
N MET A 20 -8.36 -16.49 -3.27
CA MET A 20 -7.33 -17.47 -3.65
C MET A 20 -6.03 -16.81 -4.15
N THR A 21 -6.10 -15.53 -4.48
CA THR A 21 -4.98 -14.77 -5.03
C THR A 21 -4.11 -14.24 -3.90
N MET A 22 -2.83 -14.59 -3.91
CA MET A 22 -1.85 -14.15 -2.90
C MET A 22 -0.74 -13.26 -3.47
N ASN A 23 -0.74 -13.00 -4.78
CA ASN A 23 0.32 -12.25 -5.45
C ASN A 23 -0.21 -11.59 -6.74
N TYR A 24 0.60 -10.68 -7.29
CA TYR A 24 0.27 -9.93 -8.51
C TYR A 24 -0.01 -10.81 -9.73
N HIS A 25 0.77 -11.88 -9.93
CA HIS A 25 0.64 -12.74 -11.10
C HIS A 25 -0.73 -13.45 -11.11
N ASN A 26 -1.10 -14.08 -10.00
CA ASN A 26 -2.40 -14.74 -9.85
C ASN A 26 -3.55 -13.71 -9.93
N ALA A 27 -3.32 -12.48 -9.50
CA ALA A 27 -4.30 -11.40 -9.59
C ALA A 27 -4.55 -10.98 -11.04
N LEU A 28 -3.50 -10.90 -11.86
CA LEU A 28 -3.61 -10.65 -13.29
C LEU A 28 -4.36 -11.77 -14.02
N GLU A 29 -4.06 -13.03 -13.71
CA GLU A 29 -4.78 -14.17 -14.29
C GLU A 29 -6.27 -14.11 -13.95
N PHE A 30 -6.59 -13.85 -12.67
CA PHE A 30 -7.96 -13.66 -12.20
C PHE A 30 -8.65 -12.51 -12.94
N PHE A 31 -7.95 -11.38 -13.14
CA PHE A 31 -8.44 -10.24 -13.88
C PHE A 31 -8.79 -10.58 -15.34
N ILE A 32 -7.90 -11.29 -16.04
CA ILE A 32 -8.09 -11.70 -17.44
C ILE A 32 -9.29 -12.65 -17.57
N LEU A 33 -9.40 -13.64 -16.68
CA LEU A 33 -10.52 -14.58 -16.67
C LEU A 33 -11.86 -13.85 -16.48
N HIS A 34 -11.94 -12.91 -15.54
CA HIS A 34 -13.16 -12.15 -15.27
C HIS A 34 -13.52 -11.15 -16.38
N ARG A 35 -12.53 -10.56 -17.06
CA ARG A 35 -12.79 -9.73 -18.25
C ARG A 35 -13.47 -10.54 -19.36
N GLY A 36 -13.08 -11.79 -19.55
CA GLY A 36 -13.64 -12.69 -20.56
C GLY A 36 -15.09 -13.11 -20.28
N THR A 37 -15.46 -13.26 -19.01
CA THR A 37 -16.79 -13.76 -18.60
C THR A 37 -17.83 -12.65 -18.41
N HIS A 38 -17.42 -11.41 -18.10
CA HIS A 38 -18.35 -10.33 -17.74
C HIS A 38 -18.47 -9.20 -18.78
N LYS A 39 -18.21 -9.48 -20.07
CA LYS A 39 -18.33 -8.51 -21.18
C LYS A 39 -17.73 -7.12 -20.84
N GLY A 40 -16.58 -7.10 -20.16
CA GLY A 40 -15.81 -5.88 -19.95
C GLY A 40 -16.35 -4.85 -18.95
N GLN A 41 -17.25 -5.22 -18.02
CA GLN A 41 -17.78 -4.28 -17.02
C GLN A 41 -16.98 -4.18 -15.71
N MET A 42 -15.84 -4.86 -15.59
CA MET A 42 -15.06 -4.86 -14.35
C MET A 42 -13.96 -3.80 -14.40
N ASP A 43 -13.96 -2.90 -13.43
CA ASP A 43 -12.97 -1.82 -13.30
C ASP A 43 -11.68 -2.32 -12.68
N MET A 44 -11.79 -3.16 -11.64
CA MET A 44 -10.67 -3.59 -10.82
C MET A 44 -10.87 -5.01 -10.29
N VAL A 45 -9.76 -5.68 -9.96
CA VAL A 45 -9.77 -6.81 -9.03
C VAL A 45 -9.00 -6.46 -7.77
N THR A 46 -9.35 -7.13 -6.68
CA THR A 46 -8.67 -6.96 -5.40
C THR A 46 -8.36 -8.27 -4.71
N TYR A 47 -7.25 -8.31 -3.98
CA TYR A 47 -6.75 -9.48 -3.27
C TYR A 47 -5.99 -9.06 -2.01
N TYR A 48 -5.87 -9.95 -1.03
CA TYR A 48 -5.06 -9.70 0.15
C TYR A 48 -3.60 -10.08 -0.09
N ASN A 49 -2.70 -9.18 0.28
CA ASN A 49 -1.26 -9.43 0.32
C ASN A 49 -0.81 -9.58 1.78
N LYS A 50 0.13 -10.49 2.01
CA LYS A 50 0.69 -10.77 3.34
C LYS A 50 2.18 -11.00 3.24
N GLU A 51 2.94 -10.19 3.96
CA GLU A 51 4.39 -10.30 4.01
C GLU A 51 4.86 -10.48 5.45
N LYS A 52 5.54 -11.60 5.69
CA LYS A 52 6.07 -11.98 7.00
C LYS A 52 7.56 -11.61 7.06
N PHE A 53 7.94 -10.95 8.13
CA PHE A 53 9.33 -10.58 8.41
C PHE A 53 9.77 -11.21 9.72
N LEU A 54 11.02 -11.66 9.75
CA LEU A 54 11.70 -12.20 10.92
C LEU A 54 13.04 -11.47 11.07
N LEU A 55 13.28 -10.88 12.24
CA LEU A 55 14.47 -10.10 12.54
C LEU A 55 15.67 -10.97 12.87
N PHE A 56 16.27 -11.61 11.87
CA PHE A 56 17.51 -12.36 12.06
C PHE A 56 18.70 -11.41 12.25
N SER A 57 19.04 -11.09 13.50
CA SER A 57 20.20 -10.29 13.94
C SER A 57 20.20 -8.79 13.59
N ALA A 58 21.05 -8.03 14.27
CA ALA A 58 21.19 -6.57 14.20
C ALA A 58 21.55 -6.01 12.79
N GLY A 59 21.86 -6.87 11.80
CA GLY A 59 22.26 -6.43 10.45
C GLY A 59 21.15 -5.74 9.65
N PHE A 60 19.88 -5.94 10.00
CA PHE A 60 18.73 -5.32 9.33
C PHE A 60 18.24 -4.04 10.02
N LEU A 61 18.78 -3.74 11.20
CA LEU A 61 18.29 -2.67 12.05
C LEU A 61 19.23 -1.47 11.97
N GLN A 62 18.65 -0.31 11.74
CA GLN A 62 19.35 0.97 11.80
C GLN A 62 19.06 1.63 13.15
N ALA A 63 19.98 2.44 13.66
CA ALA A 63 19.74 3.26 14.84
C ALA A 63 19.24 4.65 14.39
N ASP A 64 18.19 5.16 15.03
CA ASP A 64 17.75 6.55 14.86
C ASP A 64 18.58 7.52 15.73
N LYS A 65 18.26 8.82 15.66
CA LYS A 65 18.95 9.87 16.43
C LYS A 65 18.76 9.75 17.95
N ASN A 66 17.86 8.90 18.41
CA ASN A 66 17.53 8.67 19.82
C ASN A 66 17.99 7.27 20.27
N ASP A 67 18.90 6.63 19.53
CA ASP A 67 19.40 5.27 19.76
C ASP A 67 18.32 4.17 19.70
N ASN A 68 17.15 4.44 19.14
CA ASN A 68 16.15 3.40 18.89
C ASN A 68 16.49 2.63 17.62
N TYR A 69 16.33 1.31 17.66
CA TYR A 69 16.45 0.48 16.48
C TYR A 69 15.20 0.62 15.60
N PHE A 70 15.37 0.64 14.28
CA PHE A 70 14.26 0.63 13.34
C PHE A 70 14.54 -0.23 12.12
N PHE A 71 13.45 -0.70 11.52
CA PHE A 71 13.40 -1.38 10.24
C PHE A 71 12.56 -0.57 9.26
N GLU A 72 13.02 -0.43 8.03
CA GLU A 72 12.26 0.19 6.94
C GLU A 72 11.96 -0.82 5.85
N TYR A 73 10.72 -0.81 5.41
CA TYR A 73 10.23 -1.63 4.33
C TYR A 73 9.53 -0.78 3.29
N ALA A 74 9.92 -0.96 2.03
CA ALA A 74 9.24 -0.37 0.87
C ALA A 74 8.45 -1.48 0.16
N PRO A 75 7.11 -1.42 0.15
CA PRO A 75 6.30 -2.38 -0.59
C PRO A 75 6.62 -2.39 -2.07
N LYS A 76 6.62 -3.59 -2.67
CA LYS A 76 6.75 -3.72 -4.12
C LYS A 76 5.62 -2.97 -4.82
N ARG A 77 5.93 -2.34 -5.95
CA ARG A 77 4.95 -1.57 -6.75
C ARG A 77 4.19 -2.46 -7.72
N ASP A 78 3.76 -3.62 -7.23
CA ASP A 78 3.14 -4.69 -8.02
C ASP A 78 1.62 -4.64 -7.88
N CYS A 79 1.06 -3.44 -7.71
CA CYS A 79 -0.37 -3.15 -7.68
C CYS A 79 -0.58 -1.65 -7.94
N ASP A 80 -1.82 -1.26 -8.22
CA ASP A 80 -2.15 0.13 -8.57
C ASP A 80 -2.66 0.95 -7.37
N ILE A 81 -3.37 0.30 -6.44
CA ILE A 81 -3.78 0.83 -5.13
C ILE A 81 -3.46 -0.21 -4.08
N MET A 82 -3.01 0.27 -2.92
CA MET A 82 -2.85 -0.51 -1.71
C MET A 82 -3.64 0.17 -0.60
N ASP A 83 -4.58 -0.53 0.03
CA ASP A 83 -5.35 -0.03 1.17
C ASP A 83 -5.46 -1.06 2.29
N ASN A 84 -6.17 -0.70 3.36
CA ASN A 84 -6.33 -1.52 4.57
C ASN A 84 -4.98 -2.07 5.06
N ILE A 85 -3.97 -1.18 5.10
CA ILE A 85 -2.61 -1.54 5.49
C ILE A 85 -2.60 -1.76 6.99
N GLU A 86 -2.41 -3.01 7.39
CA GLU A 86 -2.34 -3.43 8.79
C GLU A 86 -0.98 -4.04 9.07
N ILE A 87 -0.42 -3.73 10.23
CA ILE A 87 0.85 -4.30 10.69
C ILE A 87 0.56 -4.95 12.02
N ARG A 88 0.79 -6.26 12.09
CA ARG A 88 0.56 -7.08 13.27
C ARG A 88 1.93 -7.47 13.84
N PRO A 89 2.44 -6.74 14.84
CA PRO A 89 3.65 -7.16 15.53
C PRO A 89 3.35 -8.33 16.47
N VAL A 90 4.37 -9.12 16.77
CA VAL A 90 4.33 -10.10 17.86
C VAL A 90 4.58 -9.42 19.23
N ASN A 91 5.05 -8.16 19.26
CA ASN A 91 5.33 -7.40 20.48
C ASN A 91 4.70 -5.99 20.40
N ASP A 92 4.00 -5.58 21.46
CA ASP A 92 3.30 -4.30 21.55
C ASP A 92 4.24 -3.08 21.68
N LYS A 93 5.54 -3.29 21.92
CA LYS A 93 6.53 -2.22 22.11
C LYS A 93 7.16 -1.74 20.80
N ILE A 94 6.33 -1.52 19.79
CA ILE A 94 6.75 -0.94 18.52
C ILE A 94 5.95 0.34 18.21
N LYS A 95 6.63 1.28 17.57
CA LYS A 95 6.00 2.43 16.94
C LYS A 95 6.04 2.24 15.43
N ILE A 96 4.90 2.44 14.80
CA ILE A 96 4.75 2.36 13.36
C ILE A 96 4.66 3.77 12.80
N THR A 97 5.33 4.01 11.68
CA THR A 97 5.28 5.29 11.00
C THR A 97 5.34 5.08 9.50
N TYR A 98 4.55 5.84 8.75
CA TYR A 98 4.57 5.79 7.30
C TYR A 98 5.36 6.96 6.73
N TYR A 99 6.06 6.73 5.62
CA TYR A 99 6.74 7.76 4.87
C TYR A 99 6.28 7.71 3.41
N ILE A 100 5.80 8.85 2.88
CA ILE A 100 5.45 9.00 1.46
C ILE A 100 6.27 10.16 0.91
N GLY A 101 7.13 9.91 -0.08
CA GLY A 101 7.99 10.96 -0.65
C GLY A 101 8.88 11.65 0.40
N GLY A 102 9.29 10.92 1.44
CA GLY A 102 10.07 11.44 2.56
C GLY A 102 9.27 12.17 3.64
N GLN A 103 7.98 12.43 3.45
CA GLN A 103 7.11 13.03 4.46
C GLN A 103 6.56 11.98 5.42
N GLN A 104 6.51 12.31 6.71
CA GLN A 104 6.06 11.42 7.76
C GLN A 104 4.53 11.49 7.97
N TYR A 105 3.92 10.31 8.13
CA TYR A 105 2.49 10.13 8.38
C TYR A 105 2.23 9.22 9.57
N ASP A 106 1.13 9.50 10.27
CA ASP A 106 0.53 8.59 11.22
C ASP A 106 -0.21 7.48 10.46
N PRO A 107 0.06 6.19 10.74
CA PRO A 107 -0.67 5.07 10.17
C PRO A 107 -2.21 5.13 10.36
N GLN A 108 -2.69 5.82 11.38
CA GLN A 108 -4.13 5.99 11.59
C GLN A 108 -4.78 6.93 10.57
N VAL A 109 -4.00 7.82 9.96
CA VAL A 109 -4.48 8.85 9.02
C VAL A 109 -4.47 8.36 7.58
N VAL A 110 -3.45 7.60 7.18
CA VAL A 110 -3.33 7.09 5.80
C VAL A 110 -3.99 5.72 5.71
N LYS A 111 -5.14 5.65 5.02
CA LYS A 111 -5.89 4.39 4.83
C LYS A 111 -5.49 3.66 3.55
N GLU A 112 -4.94 4.41 2.60
CA GLU A 112 -4.64 3.99 1.26
C GLU A 112 -3.36 4.66 0.73
N PHE A 113 -2.71 3.99 -0.23
CA PHE A 113 -1.65 4.55 -1.04
C PHE A 113 -1.91 4.24 -2.51
N ILE A 114 -2.06 5.29 -3.32
CA ILE A 114 -2.46 5.19 -4.74
C ILE A 114 -1.22 5.19 -5.62
N ILE A 115 -0.62 4.01 -5.76
CA ILE A 115 0.67 3.77 -6.43
C ILE A 115 0.67 4.30 -7.87
N VAL A 116 -0.41 4.09 -8.62
CA VAL A 116 -0.51 4.54 -10.01
C VAL A 116 -0.45 6.07 -10.15
N ALA A 117 -0.94 6.80 -9.15
CA ALA A 117 -1.02 8.27 -9.18
C ALA A 117 0.23 8.93 -8.58
N SER A 118 1.16 8.14 -8.01
CA SER A 118 2.41 8.63 -7.43
C SER A 118 3.67 7.84 -7.84
N PRO A 119 4.00 7.70 -9.14
CA PRO A 119 5.24 7.07 -9.62
C PRO A 119 6.52 7.67 -9.04
N TYR A 120 6.54 8.95 -8.66
CA TYR A 120 7.76 9.61 -8.18
C TYR A 120 7.93 9.57 -6.66
N HIS A 121 6.90 9.17 -5.91
CA HIS A 121 6.98 9.00 -4.46
C HIS A 121 6.96 7.52 -4.08
N GLU A 122 7.97 7.13 -3.32
CA GLU A 122 8.03 5.85 -2.64
C GLU A 122 7.19 5.90 -1.36
N PHE A 123 6.53 4.80 -1.06
CA PHE A 123 5.88 4.57 0.23
C PHE A 123 6.74 3.62 1.04
N LYS A 124 7.08 4.02 2.27
CA LYS A 124 7.84 3.19 3.22
C LYS A 124 7.07 3.04 4.52
N ILE A 125 7.16 1.86 5.09
CA ILE A 125 6.71 1.53 6.41
C ILE A 125 7.95 1.46 7.29
N ARG A 126 8.02 2.30 8.32
CA ARG A 126 9.04 2.23 9.36
C ARG A 126 8.46 1.63 10.62
N ILE A 127 9.14 0.62 11.13
CA ILE A 127 8.87 -0.01 12.42
C ILE A 127 10.02 0.36 13.35
N THR A 128 9.74 1.15 14.37
CA THR A 128 10.70 1.58 15.38
C THR A 128 10.48 0.79 16.67
N PHE A 129 11.52 0.13 17.15
CA PHE A 129 11.48 -0.65 18.39
C PHE A 129 11.77 0.28 19.57
N LEU A 130 10.84 0.32 20.53
CA LEU A 130 10.98 1.16 21.74
C LEU A 130 11.86 0.50 22.80
N GLU A 131 12.19 -0.78 22.60
CA GLU A 131 13.16 -1.55 23.36
C GLU A 131 14.04 -2.34 22.38
N LYS A 132 15.19 -2.82 22.84
CA LYS A 132 16.07 -3.63 22.00
C LYS A 132 15.31 -4.88 21.50
N PRO A 133 15.11 -5.05 20.18
CA PRO A 133 14.38 -6.20 19.66
C PRO A 133 15.18 -7.50 19.84
N THR A 134 14.47 -8.61 19.98
CA THR A 134 15.06 -9.95 19.99
C THR A 134 15.18 -10.49 18.56
N GLU A 135 16.07 -11.46 18.35
CA GLU A 135 16.28 -12.09 17.04
C GLU A 135 15.06 -12.88 16.53
N ASN A 136 14.12 -13.18 17.43
CA ASN A 136 12.89 -13.90 17.11
C ASN A 136 11.70 -12.94 16.91
N CYS A 137 11.96 -11.63 16.83
CA CYS A 137 10.89 -10.67 16.64
C CYS A 137 10.32 -10.81 15.21
N GLU A 138 9.04 -11.14 15.14
CA GLU A 138 8.29 -11.26 13.90
C GLU A 138 7.25 -10.13 13.82
N PHE A 139 7.00 -9.70 12.59
CA PHE A 139 5.85 -8.87 12.27
C PHE A 139 5.33 -9.24 10.89
N VAL A 140 4.04 -8.99 10.72
CA VAL A 140 3.35 -9.26 9.46
C VAL A 140 2.73 -7.98 8.96
N ILE A 141 3.00 -7.67 7.69
CA ILE A 141 2.35 -6.57 6.97
C ILE A 141 1.25 -7.20 6.12
N HIS A 142 0.03 -6.75 6.35
CA HIS A 142 -1.16 -7.09 5.60
C HIS A 142 -1.61 -5.88 4.82
N SER A 143 -2.04 -6.09 3.58
CA SER A 143 -2.70 -5.05 2.80
C SER A 143 -3.73 -5.68 1.87
N ARG A 144 -4.66 -4.86 1.39
CA ARG A 144 -5.51 -5.20 0.27
C ARG A 144 -5.02 -4.44 -0.95
N ASN A 145 -4.70 -5.19 -1.99
CA ASN A 145 -4.09 -4.67 -3.21
C ASN A 145 -5.12 -4.70 -4.34
N TYR A 146 -4.99 -3.76 -5.28
CA TYR A 146 -5.86 -3.64 -6.44
C TYR A 146 -5.07 -3.63 -7.72
N ILE A 147 -5.63 -4.26 -8.76
CA ILE A 147 -5.17 -4.13 -10.14
C ILE A 147 -6.32 -3.57 -10.95
N MET A 148 -6.03 -2.55 -11.76
CA MET A 148 -7.03 -1.83 -12.53
C MET A 148 -6.99 -2.16 -14.01
N GLU A 149 -8.13 -1.96 -14.66
CA GLU A 149 -8.21 -1.90 -16.11
C GLU A 149 -7.31 -0.77 -16.69
N PRO A 150 -6.59 -1.01 -17.79
CA PRO A 150 -5.62 -0.05 -18.33
C PRO A 150 -6.12 1.39 -18.57
N GLU A 151 -7.34 1.58 -19.07
CA GLU A 151 -7.88 2.92 -19.31
C GLU A 151 -8.21 3.64 -18.01
N LEU A 152 -8.72 2.90 -17.02
CA LEU A 152 -8.94 3.43 -15.67
C LEU A 152 -7.61 3.82 -15.01
N ARG A 153 -6.61 2.94 -15.11
CA ARG A 153 -5.24 3.19 -14.63
C ARG A 153 -4.67 4.47 -15.23
N LYS A 154 -4.78 4.64 -16.54
CA LYS A 154 -4.34 5.84 -17.27
C LYS A 154 -5.09 7.09 -16.81
N LYS A 155 -6.42 6.99 -16.62
CA LYS A 155 -7.24 8.09 -16.11
C LYS A 155 -6.77 8.56 -14.74
N LEU A 156 -6.51 7.65 -13.80
CA LEU A 156 -6.03 8.02 -12.46
C LEU A 156 -4.65 8.67 -12.50
N MET A 157 -3.73 8.13 -13.31
CA MET A 157 -2.36 8.64 -13.44
C MET A 157 -2.28 10.12 -13.85
N VAL A 158 -3.22 10.59 -14.69
CA VAL A 158 -3.22 11.97 -15.22
C VAL A 158 -4.19 12.91 -14.50
N SER A 159 -4.95 12.40 -13.53
CA SER A 159 -5.94 13.18 -12.78
C SER A 159 -5.35 13.78 -11.52
N ARG A 160 -6.02 14.81 -10.98
CA ARG A 160 -5.83 15.24 -9.60
C ARG A 160 -6.76 14.42 -8.72
N LEU A 161 -6.21 13.58 -7.86
CA LEU A 161 -6.97 12.65 -7.04
C LEU A 161 -6.86 13.06 -5.58
N ILE A 162 -8.00 13.22 -4.91
CA ILE A 162 -8.09 13.70 -3.53
C ILE A 162 -8.59 12.56 -2.65
N THR A 163 -7.83 12.23 -1.61
CA THR A 163 -8.23 11.37 -0.51
C THR A 163 -8.44 12.20 0.76
N ASP A 164 -8.87 11.56 1.84
CA ASP A 164 -9.03 12.24 3.13
C ASP A 164 -7.68 12.71 3.70
N SER A 165 -6.58 12.02 3.35
CA SER A 165 -5.24 12.27 3.90
C SER A 165 -4.25 12.91 2.91
N ASN A 166 -4.48 12.78 1.61
CA ASN A 166 -3.51 13.10 0.57
C ASN A 166 -4.14 13.66 -0.71
N ILE A 167 -3.35 14.44 -1.44
CA ILE A 167 -3.63 14.86 -2.80
C ILE A 167 -2.58 14.25 -3.73
N TYR A 168 -3.02 13.51 -4.73
CA TYR A 168 -2.16 12.94 -5.77
C TYR A 168 -2.28 13.77 -7.04
N TYR A 169 -1.15 14.24 -7.56
CA TYR A 169 -1.09 15.04 -8.78
C TYR A 169 0.30 15.01 -9.41
N GLN A 170 0.38 15.02 -10.75
CA GLN A 170 1.66 15.03 -11.50
C GLN A 170 2.64 13.93 -11.08
N GLY A 171 2.09 12.78 -10.69
CA GLY A 171 2.88 11.64 -10.24
C GLY A 171 3.50 11.77 -8.84
N MET A 172 3.04 12.75 -8.05
CA MET A 172 3.44 12.96 -6.66
C MET A 172 2.26 12.77 -5.72
N CYS A 173 2.55 12.41 -4.48
CA CYS A 173 1.60 12.37 -3.37
C CYS A 173 1.98 13.47 -2.35
N ILE A 174 1.05 14.37 -2.07
CA ILE A 174 1.23 15.53 -1.21
C ILE A 174 0.26 15.42 -0.05
N LYS A 175 0.74 15.64 1.17
CA LYS A 175 -0.11 15.69 2.36
C LYS A 175 -1.18 16.77 2.21
N ASN A 176 -2.44 16.41 2.46
CA ASN A 176 -3.55 17.38 2.49
C ASN A 176 -3.56 18.16 3.81
#